data_AF-A0A7K2CSY9-F1
#
_entry.id   AF-A0A7K2CSY9-F1
#
_cell.length_a   1.000
_cell.length_b   1.000
_cell.length_c   1.000
_cell.angle_alpha   90.00
_cell.angle_beta   90.00
_cell.angle_gamma   90.00
#
_symmetry.space_group_name_H-M   'P 1'
#
loop_
_entity.id
_entity.type
_entity.pdbx_description
1 polymer ?
#
loop_
_entity_poly.entity_id
_entity_poly.type
_entity_poly.pdbx_seq_one_letter_code
_entity_poly.pdbx_strand_id
1 'polypeptide(L)'
;MILADTSAWMEYDRGTKSPVHARLAQLIADGGHGVAVTEPVLMEVLGGTTDDRGHQRLYNLLTSVSWLAMKPASDFEGAARINRVCRANGVAAPGYIVCMIANIALRTGSEVLTADQDFHRVGELFPLKVAATP
;
A
#
# COMPACT_ATOMS: atom_id res chain seq x y z
N MET A 1 9.13 -4.37 8.21
CA MET A 1 7.74 -4.75 7.82
C MET A 1 7.49 -4.15 6.44
N ILE A 2 6.81 -4.89 5.56
CA ILE A 2 6.43 -4.39 4.23
C ILE A 2 4.93 -4.08 4.24
N LEU A 3 4.55 -2.84 3.95
CA LEU A 3 3.17 -2.44 3.69
C LEU A 3 2.91 -2.58 2.19
N ALA A 4 2.13 -3.60 1.80
CA ALA A 4 1.71 -3.75 0.41
C ALA A 4 0.55 -2.80 0.14
N ASP A 5 0.72 -1.91 -0.86
CA ASP A 5 -0.34 -1.00 -1.29
C ASP A 5 -1.39 -1.73 -2.16
N THR A 6 -2.44 -1.00 -2.54
CA THR A 6 -3.50 -1.51 -3.41
C THR A 6 -2.96 -2.07 -4.72
N SER A 7 -2.01 -1.39 -5.38
CA SER A 7 -1.48 -1.83 -6.66
C SER A 7 -0.77 -3.19 -6.56
N ALA A 8 -0.02 -3.44 -5.48
CA ALA A 8 0.62 -4.73 -5.24
C ALA A 8 -0.40 -5.87 -5.08
N TRP A 9 -1.48 -5.65 -4.33
CA TRP A 9 -2.55 -6.65 -4.20
C TRP A 9 -3.28 -6.92 -5.52
N MET A 10 -3.47 -5.90 -6.36
CA MET A 10 -4.05 -6.07 -7.69
C MET A 10 -3.14 -6.88 -8.62
N GLU A 11 -1.83 -6.67 -8.56
CA GLU A 11 -0.85 -7.48 -9.29
C GLU A 11 -0.85 -8.94 -8.81
N TYR A 12 -1.02 -9.17 -7.51
CA TYR A 12 -1.16 -10.51 -6.94
C TYR A 12 -2.45 -11.20 -7.42
N ASP A 13 -3.61 -10.55 -7.27
CA ASP A 13 -4.91 -11.12 -7.63
C ASP A 13 -5.02 -11.44 -9.12
N ARG A 14 -4.45 -10.59 -9.98
CA ARG A 14 -4.42 -10.81 -11.43
C ARG A 14 -3.40 -11.85 -11.89
N GLY A 15 -2.49 -12.29 -11.02
CA GLY A 15 -1.47 -13.27 -11.39
C GLY A 15 -0.47 -12.77 -12.43
N THR A 16 -0.13 -11.47 -12.41
CA THR A 16 0.60 -10.81 -13.51
C THR A 16 2.04 -11.29 -13.72
N LYS A 17 2.63 -11.94 -12.71
CA LYS A 17 4.06 -12.33 -12.68
C LYS A 17 5.03 -11.15 -12.79
N SER A 18 4.57 -9.93 -12.49
CA SER A 18 5.45 -8.78 -12.33
C SER A 18 6.40 -8.97 -11.13
N PRO A 19 7.49 -8.19 -11.03
CA PRO A 19 8.38 -8.23 -9.87
C PRO A 19 7.65 -7.98 -8.54
N VAL A 20 6.66 -7.08 -8.54
CA VAL A 20 5.81 -6.79 -7.37
C VAL A 20 4.94 -7.99 -7.01
N HIS A 21 4.30 -8.63 -8.00
CA HIS A 21 3.57 -9.89 -7.82
C HIS A 21 4.47 -10.96 -7.20
N ALA A 22 5.67 -11.18 -7.76
CA ALA A 22 6.60 -12.20 -7.30
C ALA A 22 7.03 -11.95 -5.85
N ARG A 23 7.31 -10.69 -5.51
CA ARG A 23 7.69 -10.31 -4.14
C ARG A 23 6.55 -10.53 -3.15
N LEU A 24 5.32 -10.14 -3.49
CA LEU A 24 4.16 -10.34 -2.62
C LEU A 24 3.82 -11.82 -2.45
N ALA A 25 3.86 -12.60 -3.53
CA ALA A 25 3.63 -14.04 -3.50
C ALA A 25 4.63 -14.76 -2.59
N GLN A 26 5.91 -14.37 -2.63
CA GLN A 26 6.93 -14.88 -1.72
C GLN A 26 6.60 -14.58 -0.25
N LEU A 27 6.26 -13.32 0.07
CA LEU A 27 5.93 -12.92 1.45
C LEU A 27 4.71 -13.67 2.01
N ILE A 28 3.73 -13.96 1.15
CA ILE A 28 2.55 -14.76 1.52
C ILE A 28 2.95 -16.22 1.73
N ALA A 29 3.76 -16.80 0.83
CA ALA A 29 4.25 -18.18 0.94
C ALA A 29 5.11 -18.40 2.20
N ASP A 30 5.84 -17.37 2.63
CA ASP A 30 6.64 -17.35 3.87
C ASP A 30 5.78 -17.14 5.14
N GLY A 31 4.48 -17.39 5.06
CA GLY A 31 3.54 -17.35 6.18
C GLY A 31 2.92 -15.97 6.46
N GLY A 32 3.12 -14.97 5.60
CA GLY A 32 2.41 -13.69 5.65
C GLY A 32 2.84 -12.72 6.75
N HIS A 33 3.70 -13.12 7.69
CA HIS A 33 4.15 -12.27 8.81
C HIS A 33 5.03 -11.08 8.38
N GLY A 34 5.66 -11.17 7.20
CA GLY A 34 6.52 -10.11 6.65
C GLY A 34 5.79 -9.01 5.89
N VAL A 35 4.51 -9.23 5.57
CA VAL A 35 3.65 -8.30 4.84
C VAL A 35 2.51 -7.81 5.73
N ALA A 36 2.14 -6.56 5.55
CA ALA A 36 1.04 -5.93 6.23
C ALA A 36 0.08 -5.24 5.26
N VAL A 37 -1.15 -5.05 5.74
CA VAL A 37 -2.21 -4.27 5.12
C VAL A 37 -2.63 -3.12 6.04
N THR A 38 -3.36 -2.16 5.49
CA THR A 38 -4.03 -1.08 6.22
C THR A 38 -5.46 -0.87 5.67
N GLU A 39 -6.31 -0.21 6.45
CA GLU A 39 -7.73 -0.02 6.17
C GLU A 39 -8.00 0.62 4.80
N PRO A 40 -7.26 1.66 4.33
CA PRO A 40 -7.41 2.17 2.98
C PRO A 40 -7.14 1.14 1.88
N VAL A 41 -6.15 0.25 2.07
CA VAL A 41 -5.82 -0.81 1.11
C VAL A 41 -6.92 -1.87 1.09
N LEU A 42 -7.42 -2.29 2.27
CA LEU A 42 -8.57 -3.19 2.35
C LEU A 42 -9.76 -2.61 1.57
N MET A 43 -10.08 -1.33 1.80
CA MET A 43 -11.19 -0.65 1.16
C MET A 43 -11.04 -0.63 -0.37
N GLU A 44 -9.89 -0.23 -0.90
CA GLU A 44 -9.69 -0.15 -2.35
C GLU A 44 -9.68 -1.53 -3.02
N VAL A 45 -9.01 -2.52 -2.40
CA VAL A 45 -8.94 -3.87 -2.96
C VAL A 45 -10.32 -4.51 -3.02
N LEU A 46 -11.10 -4.43 -1.92
CA LEU A 46 -12.45 -5.01 -1.89
C LEU A 46 -13.43 -4.24 -2.78
N GLY A 47 -13.31 -2.91 -2.83
CA GLY A 47 -14.11 -2.05 -3.71
C GLY A 47 -13.86 -2.27 -5.20
N GLY A 48 -12.69 -2.83 -5.56
CA GLY A 48 -12.33 -3.20 -6.93
C GLY A 48 -12.84 -4.57 -7.40
N THR A 49 -13.46 -5.37 -6.51
CA THR A 49 -13.97 -6.70 -6.86
C THR A 49 -15.32 -6.63 -7.58
N THR A 50 -15.55 -7.53 -8.55
CA THR A 50 -16.78 -7.58 -9.35
C THR A 50 -17.74 -8.69 -8.94
N ASP A 51 -17.31 -9.60 -8.07
CA ASP A 51 -18.10 -10.74 -7.62
C ASP A 51 -17.82 -11.10 -6.15
N ASP A 52 -18.83 -11.64 -5.47
CA ASP A 52 -18.79 -11.96 -4.03
C ASP A 52 -17.74 -13.03 -3.68
N ARG A 53 -17.46 -13.96 -4.61
CA ARG A 53 -16.47 -15.01 -4.38
C ARG A 53 -15.05 -14.45 -4.38
N GLY A 54 -14.76 -13.54 -5.32
CA GLY A 54 -13.55 -12.74 -5.36
C GLY A 54 -13.38 -11.89 -4.11
N HIS A 55 -14.45 -11.18 -3.73
CA HIS A 55 -14.49 -10.37 -2.50
C HIS A 55 -14.13 -11.19 -1.26
N GLN A 56 -14.81 -12.32 -1.02
CA GLN A 56 -14.59 -13.13 0.17
C GLN A 56 -13.18 -13.72 0.21
N ARG A 57 -12.64 -14.15 -0.95
CA ARG A 57 -11.27 -14.66 -1.06
C ARG A 57 -10.25 -13.59 -0.64
N LEU A 58 -10.37 -12.38 -1.19
CA LEU A 58 -9.46 -11.28 -0.88
C LEU A 58 -9.63 -10.79 0.56
N TYR A 59 -10.87 -10.71 1.06
CA TYR A 59 -11.12 -10.38 2.46
C TYR A 59 -10.42 -11.34 3.41
N ASN A 60 -10.57 -12.66 3.21
CA ASN A 60 -9.92 -13.67 4.04
C ASN A 60 -8.39 -13.58 3.97
N LEU A 61 -7.83 -13.32 2.78
CA LEU A 61 -6.40 -13.16 2.60
C LEU A 61 -5.88 -11.91 3.34
N LEU A 62 -6.45 -10.74 3.07
CA LEU A 62 -6.02 -9.46 3.66
C LEU A 62 -6.19 -9.44 5.18
N THR A 63 -7.22 -10.09 5.72
CA THR A 63 -7.43 -10.19 7.18
C THR A 63 -6.54 -11.23 7.86
N SER A 64 -5.83 -12.07 7.10
CA SER A 64 -4.89 -13.07 7.63
C SER A 64 -3.44 -12.57 7.76
N VAL A 65 -3.08 -11.46 7.11
CA VAL A 65 -1.73 -10.87 7.21
C VAL A 65 -1.65 -9.85 8.34
N SER A 66 -0.46 -9.29 8.58
CA SER A 66 -0.27 -8.27 9.62
C SER A 66 -1.07 -6.99 9.32
N TRP A 67 -1.45 -6.25 10.35
CA TRP A 67 -2.17 -4.99 10.21
C TRP A 67 -1.38 -3.81 10.73
N LEU A 68 -1.20 -2.79 9.90
CA LEU A 68 -0.70 -1.47 10.28
C LEU A 68 -1.89 -0.52 10.37
N ALA A 69 -2.57 -0.58 11.52
CA ALA A 69 -3.80 0.15 11.75
C ALA A 69 -3.63 1.67 11.56
N MET A 70 -4.60 2.25 10.87
CA MET A 70 -4.75 3.69 10.70
C MET A 70 -5.09 4.36 12.04
N LYS A 71 -4.51 5.53 12.25
CA LYS A 71 -4.79 6.46 13.35
C LYS A 71 -5.50 7.68 12.77
N PRO A 72 -6.85 7.77 12.84
CA PRO A 72 -7.64 8.69 12.03
C PRO A 72 -7.14 10.15 12.06
N ALA A 73 -7.03 10.75 13.25
CA ALA A 73 -6.63 12.16 13.34
C ALA A 73 -5.23 12.43 12.76
N SER A 74 -4.23 11.61 13.12
CA SER A 74 -2.84 11.82 12.69
C SER A 74 -2.59 11.42 11.23
N ASP A 75 -3.26 10.37 10.74
CA ASP A 75 -3.02 9.88 9.39
C ASP A 75 -3.73 10.71 8.32
N PHE A 76 -4.90 11.26 8.64
CA PHE A 76 -5.56 12.22 7.74
C PHE A 76 -4.79 13.54 7.67
N GLU A 77 -4.31 14.06 8.81
CA GLU A 77 -3.47 15.27 8.82
C GLU A 77 -2.16 15.04 8.07
N GLY A 78 -1.47 13.92 8.34
CA GLY A 78 -0.22 13.57 7.68
C GLY A 78 -0.38 13.37 6.16
N ALA A 79 -1.48 12.74 5.72
CA ALA A 79 -1.82 12.63 4.31
C ALA A 79 -2.03 14.00 3.65
N ALA A 80 -2.75 14.91 4.31
CA ALA A 80 -2.95 16.27 3.83
C ALA A 80 -1.62 17.04 3.73
N ARG A 81 -0.72 16.84 4.70
CA ARG A 81 0.64 17.40 4.67
C ARG A 81 1.43 16.88 3.48
N ILE A 82 1.45 15.57 3.22
CA ILE A 82 2.15 14.97 2.08
C ILE A 82 1.65 15.59 0.77
N ASN A 83 0.33 15.59 0.56
CA ASN A 83 -0.27 16.15 -0.65
C ASN A 83 0.09 17.63 -0.85
N ARG A 84 0.00 18.44 0.21
CA ARG A 84 0.35 19.88 0.18
C ARG A 84 1.82 20.10 -0.17
N VAL A 85 2.73 19.32 0.41
CA VAL A 85 4.18 19.44 0.14
C VAL A 85 4.51 19.02 -1.29
N CYS A 86 3.95 17.93 -1.80
CA CYS A 86 4.14 17.53 -3.20
C CYS A 86 3.68 18.64 -4.17
N ARG A 87 2.47 19.17 -3.96
CA ARG A 87 1.92 20.28 -4.76
C ARG A 87 2.81 21.53 -4.73
N ALA A 88 3.29 21.90 -3.54
CA ALA A 88 4.12 23.08 -3.37
C ALA A 88 5.50 22.97 -4.04
N ASN A 89 5.98 21.74 -4.29
CA ASN A 89 7.30 21.48 -4.90
C ASN A 89 7.20 21.03 -6.37
N GLY A 90 6.04 21.19 -7.02
CA GLY A 90 5.87 20.86 -8.44
C GLY A 90 5.86 19.35 -8.75
N VAL A 91 5.81 18.49 -7.73
CA VAL A 91 5.58 17.05 -7.91
C VAL A 91 4.10 16.84 -8.20
N ALA A 92 3.78 16.01 -9.20
CA ALA A 92 2.39 15.65 -9.51
C ALA A 92 1.69 15.19 -8.24
N ALA A 93 0.56 15.82 -7.91
CA ALA A 93 -0.10 15.61 -6.63
C ALA A 93 -0.64 14.17 -6.53
N PRO A 94 -0.12 13.32 -5.62
CA PRO A 94 -0.61 11.97 -5.47
C PRO A 94 -2.05 11.96 -4.92
N GLY A 95 -2.78 10.89 -5.20
CA GLY A 95 -4.11 10.67 -4.60
C GLY A 95 -4.05 10.68 -3.07
N TYR A 96 -5.16 11.07 -2.40
CA TYR A 96 -5.18 11.11 -0.93
C TYR A 96 -5.02 9.73 -0.28
N ILE A 97 -5.47 8.65 -0.94
CA ILE A 97 -5.25 7.29 -0.44
C ILE A 97 -3.76 6.93 -0.49
N VAL A 98 -3.06 7.25 -1.59
CA VAL A 98 -1.60 7.10 -1.66
C VAL A 98 -0.91 7.89 -0.56
N CYS A 99 -1.31 9.15 -0.34
CA CYS A 99 -0.77 9.97 0.75
C CYS A 99 -1.00 9.32 2.12
N MET A 100 -2.17 8.71 2.33
CA MET A 100 -2.52 8.05 3.58
C MET A 100 -1.69 6.79 3.82
N ILE A 101 -1.56 5.92 2.81
CA ILE A 101 -0.72 4.73 2.87
C ILE A 101 0.74 5.12 3.11
N ALA A 102 1.24 6.14 2.40
CA ALA A 102 2.59 6.66 2.59
C ALA A 102 2.80 7.21 4.02
N ASN A 103 1.84 7.95 4.56
CA ASN A 103 1.93 8.45 5.95
C ASN A 103 1.97 7.31 6.96
N ILE A 104 1.15 6.26 6.76
CA ILE A 104 1.13 5.08 7.64
C ILE A 104 2.48 4.34 7.56
N ALA A 105 3.05 4.20 6.36
CA ALA A 105 4.38 3.62 6.19
C ALA A 105 5.46 4.43 6.93
N LEU A 106 5.48 5.75 6.75
CA LEU A 106 6.40 6.65 7.45
C LEU A 106 6.26 6.56 8.98
N ARG A 107 5.02 6.60 9.48
CA ARG A 107 4.72 6.53 10.92
C ARG A 107 5.12 5.20 11.54
N THR A 108 5.01 4.10 10.80
CA THR A 108 5.32 2.75 11.28
C THR A 108 6.73 2.29 10.97
N GLY A 109 7.50 3.09 10.21
CA GLY A 109 8.84 2.71 9.75
C GLY A 109 8.84 1.55 8.75
N SER A 110 7.74 1.35 8.03
CA SER A 110 7.57 0.26 7.06
C SER A 110 8.02 0.68 5.66
N GLU A 111 8.42 -0.30 4.86
CA GLU A 111 8.67 -0.11 3.43
C GLU A 111 7.38 -0.36 2.64
N VAL A 112 7.14 0.39 1.57
CA VAL A 112 5.97 0.21 0.71
C VAL A 112 6.33 -0.72 -0.44
N LEU A 113 5.60 -1.81 -0.61
CA LEU A 113 5.64 -2.62 -1.85
C LEU A 113 4.53 -2.13 -2.78
N THR A 114 4.89 -1.71 -3.99
CA THR A 114 3.97 -1.01 -4.90
C THR A 114 4.38 -1.16 -6.37
N ALA A 115 3.40 -1.11 -7.26
CA ALA A 115 3.53 -0.91 -8.70
C ALA A 115 3.10 0.51 -9.14
N ASP A 116 2.74 1.38 -8.20
CA ASP A 116 2.28 2.75 -8.44
C ASP A 116 3.44 3.75 -8.28
N GLN A 117 3.70 4.50 -9.36
CA GLN A 117 4.75 5.50 -9.42
C GLN A 117 4.55 6.66 -8.42
N ASP A 118 3.32 6.89 -7.94
CA ASP A 118 3.05 7.96 -6.99
C ASP A 118 3.80 7.78 -5.66
N PHE A 119 4.03 6.56 -5.19
CA PHE A 119 4.83 6.33 -3.98
C PHE A 119 6.30 6.71 -4.19
N HIS A 120 6.86 6.46 -5.38
CA HIS A 120 8.21 6.91 -5.72
C HIS A 120 8.31 8.43 -5.75
N ARG A 121 7.30 9.11 -6.31
CA ARG A 121 7.21 10.59 -6.31
C ARG A 121 7.12 11.16 -4.89
N VAL A 122 6.36 10.53 -4.00
CA VAL A 122 6.35 10.90 -2.57
C VAL A 122 7.74 10.72 -1.96
N GLY A 123 8.46 9.65 -2.32
CA GLY A 123 9.83 9.38 -1.88
C GLY A 123 10.87 10.43 -2.29
N GLU A 124 10.59 11.29 -3.27
CA GLU A 124 11.48 12.41 -3.65
C GLU A 124 11.53 13.50 -2.57
N LEU A 125 10.45 13.67 -1.80
CA LEU A 125 10.29 14.75 -0.81
C LEU A 125 10.21 14.24 0.63
N PHE A 126 9.87 12.96 0.80
CA PHE A 126 9.71 12.31 2.10
C PHE A 126 10.65 11.11 2.19
N PRO A 127 11.13 10.73 3.39
CA PRO A 127 11.99 9.56 3.57
C PRO A 127 11.18 8.23 3.49
N LEU A 128 10.27 8.14 2.53
CA LEU A 128 9.46 6.97 2.27
C LEU A 128 10.34 5.92 1.59
N LYS A 129 10.38 4.72 2.16
CA LYS A 129 11.14 3.61 1.59
C LYS A 129 10.22 2.76 0.71
N VAL A 130 10.61 2.55 -0.54
CA VAL A 130 9.97 1.57 -1.41
C VAL A 130 10.74 0.26 -1.32
N ALA A 131 10.03 -0.84 -1.10
CA ALA A 131 10.59 -2.17 -0.94
C ALA A 131 11.24 -2.62 -2.25
N ALA A 132 12.41 -3.25 -2.17
CA ALA A 132 13.07 -3.83 -3.33
C ALA A 132 12.25 -5.00 -3.90
N THR A 133 12.17 -5.05 -5.24
CA THR A 133 11.63 -6.18 -5.99
C THR A 133 12.77 -6.96 -6.63
N PRO A 134 12.61 -8.29 -6.82
CA PRO A 134 13.58 -9.13 -7.53
C PRO A 134 13.74 -8.75 -9.01
#